data_AF-A0A662UEK5-F1
#
_entry.id   AF-A0A662UEK5-F1
#
_cell.length_a   1.000
_cell.length_b   1.000
_cell.length_c   1.000
_cell.angle_alpha   90.00
_cell.angle_beta   90.00
_cell.angle_gamma   90.00
#
_symmetry.space_group_name_H-M   'P 1'
#
loop_
_entity.id
_entity.type
_entity.pdbx_description
1 polymer ?
#
loop_
_entity_poly.entity_id
_entity_poly.type
_entity_poly.pdbx_seq_one_letter_code
_entity_poly.pdbx_strand_id
1 'polypeptide(L)'
;MKDNNRKGLGTSISDNMREELKRLSKYYGLVKCYVLRDNEPSQVECREVAKYVASGKALRALRVCNERVGACVDVGEGEEVVVLEIAGRRIFIVSDECTRVKQSQKIAYILTGKGELRTVRSPVNGYILLYNEILGEKVERYQVFIVVKE
;
A
#
# COMPACT_ATOMS: atom_id res chain seq x y z
N MET A 1 42.29 34.25 31.38
CA MET A 1 42.56 33.33 30.23
C MET A 1 42.73 31.94 30.83
N LYS A 2 42.01 30.88 30.48
CA LYS A 2 41.00 30.55 29.48
C LYS A 2 40.16 29.44 30.15
N ASP A 3 38.85 29.45 29.96
CA ASP A 3 38.07 28.20 29.95
C ASP A 3 36.91 28.42 28.99
N ASN A 4 37.18 28.13 27.71
CA ASN A 4 36.21 28.15 26.63
C ASN A 4 35.87 26.71 26.24
N ASN A 5 34.59 26.53 25.89
CA ASN A 5 34.03 25.44 25.10
C ASN A 5 33.81 24.08 25.77
N ARG A 6 32.70 23.99 26.50
CA ARG A 6 31.82 22.81 26.44
C ARG A 6 30.60 23.10 25.56
N LYS A 7 30.67 22.83 24.26
CA LYS A 7 29.49 22.57 23.42
C LYS A 7 29.85 21.63 22.29
N GLY A 8 29.48 20.38 22.48
CA GLY A 8 29.54 19.32 21.48
C GLY A 8 28.70 18.14 21.97
N LEU A 9 27.42 18.40 22.32
CA LEU A 9 26.47 17.30 22.45
C LEU A 9 26.24 16.75 21.03
N GLY A 10 27.00 15.74 20.66
CA GLY A 10 26.65 14.90 19.53
C GLY A 10 25.28 14.29 19.81
N THR A 11 24.33 14.47 18.89
CA THR A 11 23.06 13.74 18.96
C THR A 11 23.39 12.26 19.02
N SER A 12 22.80 11.55 19.99
CA SER A 12 23.07 10.13 20.13
C SER A 12 22.59 9.41 18.86
N ILE A 13 23.24 8.33 18.48
CA ILE A 13 22.79 7.47 17.37
C ILE A 13 21.31 7.10 17.54
N SER A 14 20.82 7.00 18.79
CA SER A 14 19.42 6.73 19.12
C SER A 14 18.48 7.89 18.74
N ASP A 15 18.93 9.14 18.84
CA ASP A 15 18.12 10.31 18.47
C ASP A 15 18.02 10.44 16.96
N ASN A 16 19.11 10.17 16.24
CA ASN A 16 19.12 10.13 14.78
C ASN A 16 18.24 8.98 14.27
N MET A 17 18.34 7.78 14.85
CA MET A 17 17.45 6.65 14.52
C MET A 17 15.99 6.96 14.83
N ARG A 18 15.67 7.61 15.96
CA ARG A 18 14.29 8.02 16.29
C ARG A 18 13.74 9.02 15.29
N GLU A 19 14.53 10.01 14.87
CA GLU A 19 14.10 10.98 13.85
C GLU A 19 13.97 10.34 12.46
N GLU A 20 14.83 9.38 12.12
CA GLU A 20 14.73 8.61 10.89
C GLU A 20 13.50 7.70 10.89
N LEU A 21 13.21 7.04 12.01
CA LEU A 21 11.98 6.26 12.20
C LEU A 21 10.73 7.16 12.14
N LYS A 22 10.75 8.36 12.74
CA LYS A 22 9.66 9.34 12.61
C LYS A 22 9.50 9.86 11.17
N ARG A 23 10.59 10.00 10.42
CA ARG A 23 10.54 10.38 9.00
C ARG A 23 9.97 9.25 8.15
N LEU A 24 10.43 8.02 8.36
CA LEU A 24 9.89 6.83 7.71
C LEU A 24 8.42 6.61 8.06
N SER A 25 8.04 6.81 9.33
CA SER A 25 6.64 6.68 9.77
C SER A 25 5.70 7.69 9.12
N LYS A 26 6.19 8.81 8.56
CA LYS A 26 5.36 9.73 7.77
C LYS A 26 5.01 9.16 6.39
N TYR A 27 5.83 8.24 5.86
CA TYR A 27 5.52 7.50 4.63
C TYR A 27 4.59 6.31 4.91
N TYR A 28 4.73 5.67 6.08
CA TYR A 28 3.77 4.67 6.59
C TYR A 28 2.51 5.34 7.14
N GLY A 29 1.51 5.60 6.29
CA GLY A 29 0.23 6.19 6.71
C GLY A 29 -0.40 7.16 5.71
N LEU A 30 0.22 7.33 4.54
CA LEU A 30 -0.32 8.17 3.46
C LEU A 30 -1.58 7.57 2.83
N VAL A 31 -1.80 6.26 3.02
CA VAL A 31 -3.03 5.59 2.59
C VAL A 31 -3.98 5.47 3.77
N LYS A 32 -5.16 6.09 3.64
CA LYS A 32 -6.25 6.05 4.61
C LYS A 32 -7.38 5.24 4.02
N CYS A 33 -7.88 4.28 4.80
CA CYS A 33 -8.93 3.38 4.37
C CYS A 33 -10.17 3.55 5.23
N TYR A 34 -11.33 3.47 4.57
CA TYR A 34 -12.63 3.68 5.18
C TYR A 34 -13.61 2.62 4.73
N VAL A 35 -14.45 2.18 5.66
CA VAL A 35 -15.65 1.39 5.37
C VAL A 35 -16.84 2.30 5.58
N LEU A 36 -17.70 2.41 4.58
CA LEU A 36 -18.91 3.23 4.64
C LEU A 36 -20.04 2.39 5.25
N ARG A 37 -20.61 2.88 6.35
CA ARG A 37 -21.83 2.32 6.98
C ARG A 37 -22.88 3.40 6.98
N ASP A 38 -24.05 3.15 6.38
CA ASP A 38 -25.11 4.16 6.27
C ASP A 38 -24.62 5.50 5.68
N ASN A 39 -23.68 5.42 4.72
CA ASN A 39 -22.99 6.56 4.12
C ASN A 39 -22.04 7.36 5.04
N GLU A 40 -21.82 6.91 6.28
CA GLU A 40 -20.83 7.49 7.18
C GLU A 40 -19.48 6.76 7.05
N PRO A 41 -18.37 7.46 6.73
CA PRO A 41 -17.06 6.84 6.59
C PRO A 41 -16.46 6.53 7.97
N SER A 42 -16.31 5.25 8.28
CA SER A 42 -15.56 4.77 9.45
C SER A 42 -14.12 4.45 9.03
N GLN A 43 -13.14 5.17 9.56
CA GLN A 43 -11.73 4.89 9.27
C GLN A 43 -11.33 3.53 9.87
N VAL A 44 -10.66 2.71 9.07
CA VAL A 44 -10.15 1.40 9.46
C VAL A 44 -8.68 1.26 9.06
N GLU A 45 -7.99 0.26 9.60
CA GLU A 45 -6.69 -0.10 9.05
C GLU A 45 -6.86 -0.70 7.65
N CYS A 46 -5.97 -0.36 6.71
CA CYS A 46 -6.13 -0.80 5.33
C CYS A 46 -6.14 -2.32 5.15
N ARG A 47 -5.43 -3.08 5.99
CA ARG A 47 -5.51 -4.55 6.01
C ARG A 47 -6.93 -5.10 6.28
N GLU A 48 -7.80 -4.31 6.90
CA GLU A 48 -9.19 -4.70 7.14
C GLU A 48 -10.06 -4.56 5.89
N VAL A 49 -9.69 -3.69 4.95
CA VAL A 49 -10.43 -3.52 3.68
C VAL A 49 -10.46 -4.83 2.91
N ALA A 50 -9.37 -5.60 2.92
CA ALA A 50 -9.28 -6.91 2.27
C ALA A 50 -10.39 -7.88 2.74
N LYS A 51 -10.84 -7.78 4.00
CA LYS A 51 -11.91 -8.62 4.56
C LYS A 51 -13.29 -8.32 3.94
N TYR A 52 -13.45 -7.13 3.35
CA TYR A 52 -14.68 -6.69 2.72
C TYR A 52 -14.66 -6.89 1.19
N VAL A 53 -13.70 -7.66 0.67
CA VAL A 53 -13.67 -8.09 -0.73
C VAL A 53 -13.74 -9.61 -0.77
N ALA A 54 -14.78 -10.15 -1.40
CA ALA A 54 -14.94 -11.59 -1.57
C ALA A 54 -15.59 -11.91 -2.91
N SER A 55 -15.21 -13.05 -3.50
CA SER A 55 -15.78 -13.53 -4.77
C SER A 55 -15.73 -12.48 -5.90
N GLY A 56 -14.64 -11.70 -5.95
CA GLY A 56 -14.43 -10.67 -6.97
C GLY A 56 -15.28 -9.41 -6.80
N LYS A 57 -15.91 -9.20 -5.62
CA LYS A 57 -16.78 -8.05 -5.37
C LYS A 57 -16.52 -7.41 -4.01
N ALA A 58 -16.83 -6.12 -3.90
CA ALA A 58 -16.90 -5.44 -2.63
C ALA A 58 -18.18 -5.82 -1.87
N LEU A 59 -18.03 -6.33 -0.64
CA LEU A 59 -19.14 -6.72 0.25
C LEU A 59 -19.76 -5.53 0.98
N ARG A 60 -19.09 -4.37 0.97
CA ARG A 60 -19.55 -3.10 1.54
C ARG A 60 -18.99 -1.97 0.68
N ALA A 61 -19.56 -0.78 0.83
CA ALA A 61 -18.97 0.41 0.25
C ALA A 61 -17.64 0.75 0.97
N LEU A 62 -16.61 1.06 0.18
CA LEU A 62 -15.25 1.30 0.63
C LEU A 62 -14.74 2.62 0.05
N ARG A 63 -13.88 3.31 0.80
CA ARG A 63 -13.11 4.46 0.30
C ARG A 63 -11.66 4.28 0.69
N VAL A 64 -10.75 4.41 -0.27
CA VAL A 64 -9.31 4.44 -0.02
C VAL A 64 -8.77 5.74 -0.55
N CYS A 65 -8.00 6.46 0.26
CA CYS A 65 -7.39 7.73 -0.10
C CYS A 65 -5.88 7.62 0.04
N ASN A 66 -5.14 7.99 -1.01
CA ASN A 66 -3.68 8.05 -1.01
C ASN A 66 -3.25 9.52 -1.08
N GLU A 67 -2.82 10.07 0.05
CA GLU A 67 -2.35 11.46 0.17
C GLU A 67 -1.13 11.74 -0.71
N ARG A 68 -0.31 10.72 -1.00
CA ARG A 68 0.87 10.87 -1.86
C ARG A 68 0.50 11.17 -3.32
N VAL A 69 -0.60 10.58 -3.79
CA VAL A 69 -1.13 10.79 -5.15
C VAL A 69 -2.17 11.91 -5.16
N GLY A 70 -2.73 12.27 -4.00
CA GLY A 70 -3.81 13.25 -3.89
C GLY A 70 -5.15 12.73 -4.42
N ALA A 71 -5.38 11.41 -4.35
CA ALA A 71 -6.54 10.77 -4.95
C ALA A 71 -7.24 9.82 -3.97
N CYS A 72 -8.56 9.73 -4.08
CA CYS A 72 -9.39 8.73 -3.42
C CYS A 72 -10.11 7.86 -4.45
N VAL A 73 -10.26 6.58 -4.14
CA VAL A 73 -11.06 5.62 -4.90
C VAL A 73 -12.22 5.18 -4.03
N ASP A 74 -13.42 5.42 -4.55
CA ASP A 74 -14.68 4.95 -3.99
C ASP A 74 -15.11 3.68 -4.70
N VAL A 75 -15.53 2.70 -3.91
CA VAL A 75 -16.01 1.39 -4.36
C VAL A 75 -17.37 1.18 -3.75
N GLY A 76 -18.40 1.16 -4.59
CA GLY A 76 -19.75 0.81 -4.15
C GLY A 76 -19.85 -0.66 -3.71
N GLU A 77 -20.85 -0.95 -2.88
CA GLU A 77 -21.19 -2.34 -2.57
C GLU A 77 -21.60 -3.08 -3.85
N GLY A 78 -21.07 -4.29 -4.03
CA GLY A 78 -21.30 -5.13 -5.21
C GLY A 78 -20.45 -4.78 -6.43
N GLU A 79 -19.66 -3.71 -6.40
CA GLU A 79 -18.72 -3.37 -7.47
C GLU A 79 -17.63 -4.44 -7.63
N GLU A 80 -17.17 -4.61 -8.87
CA GLU A 80 -16.17 -5.60 -9.23
C GLU A 80 -14.76 -5.18 -8.78
N VAL A 81 -14.12 -6.09 -8.05
CA VAL A 81 -12.75 -5.94 -7.55
C VAL A 81 -11.97 -7.19 -7.90
N VAL A 82 -10.97 -7.04 -8.77
CA VAL A 82 -10.03 -8.11 -9.08
C VAL A 82 -8.97 -8.19 -8.00
N VAL A 83 -8.72 -9.39 -7.51
CA VAL A 83 -7.66 -9.68 -6.55
C VAL A 83 -6.57 -10.47 -7.26
N LEU A 84 -5.37 -9.89 -7.32
CA LEU A 84 -4.18 -10.54 -7.86
C LEU A 84 -3.24 -10.91 -6.72
N GLU A 85 -2.90 -12.19 -6.60
CA GLU A 85 -1.88 -12.63 -5.65
C GLU A 85 -0.51 -12.64 -6.31
N ILE A 86 0.46 -11.99 -5.68
CA ILE A 86 1.85 -11.97 -6.13
C ILE A 86 2.74 -12.48 -5.00
N ALA A 87 3.68 -13.36 -5.33
CA ALA A 87 4.60 -13.96 -4.38
C ALA A 87 6.00 -14.11 -4.96
N GLY A 88 7.04 -13.83 -4.17
CA GLY A 88 8.42 -14.04 -4.58
C GLY A 88 9.45 -13.69 -3.51
N ARG A 89 10.73 -13.85 -3.85
CA ARG A 89 11.83 -13.57 -2.91
C ARG A 89 11.88 -12.09 -2.53
N ARG A 90 11.63 -11.21 -3.52
CA ARG A 90 11.39 -9.78 -3.34
C ARG A 90 10.39 -9.28 -4.37
N ILE A 91 9.57 -8.32 -3.99
CA ILE A 91 8.56 -7.70 -4.84
C ILE A 91 8.82 -6.21 -4.90
N PHE A 92 8.87 -5.67 -6.11
CA PHE A 92 9.06 -4.25 -6.38
C PHE A 92 7.78 -3.70 -6.99
N ILE A 93 6.95 -3.06 -6.16
CA ILE A 93 5.74 -2.36 -6.60
C ILE A 93 6.15 -1.10 -7.38
N VAL A 94 5.55 -0.88 -8.56
CA VAL A 94 5.89 0.26 -9.44
C VAL A 94 4.73 1.22 -9.67
N SER A 95 3.55 0.89 -9.15
CA SER A 95 2.35 1.72 -9.21
C SER A 95 1.76 1.82 -7.83
N ASP A 96 1.13 2.93 -7.50
CA ASP A 96 0.66 3.18 -6.14
C ASP A 96 -0.86 2.98 -6.00
N GLU A 97 -1.32 2.84 -4.76
CA GLU A 97 -2.75 2.88 -4.44
C GLU A 97 -3.39 4.18 -4.94
N CYS A 98 -4.65 4.10 -5.31
CA CYS A 98 -5.46 5.13 -5.93
C CYS A 98 -4.99 5.59 -7.33
N THR A 99 -4.07 4.88 -7.97
CA THR A 99 -3.61 5.19 -9.33
C THR A 99 -4.40 4.39 -10.37
N ARG A 100 -4.76 5.05 -11.49
CA ARG A 100 -5.39 4.37 -12.64
C ARG A 100 -4.39 3.47 -13.34
N VAL A 101 -4.81 2.25 -13.66
CA VAL A 101 -4.04 1.27 -14.43
C VAL A 101 -4.84 0.78 -15.62
N LYS A 102 -4.16 0.58 -16.74
CA LYS A 102 -4.72 -0.09 -17.93
C LYS A 102 -4.45 -1.58 -17.88
N GLN A 103 -5.27 -2.36 -18.57
CA GLN A 103 -5.00 -3.76 -18.82
C GLN A 103 -3.62 -3.92 -19.46
N SER A 104 -2.89 -4.93 -19.00
CA SER A 104 -1.49 -5.20 -19.35
C SER A 104 -0.48 -4.12 -18.92
N GLN A 105 -0.89 -3.05 -18.22
CA GLN A 105 0.04 -2.11 -17.62
C GLN A 105 0.85 -2.81 -16.52
N LYS A 106 2.15 -2.55 -16.49
CA LYS A 106 3.04 -3.08 -15.46
C LYS A 106 2.73 -2.46 -14.10
N ILE A 107 2.61 -3.29 -13.07
CA ILE A 107 2.28 -2.86 -11.70
C ILE A 107 3.31 -3.31 -10.65
N ALA A 108 4.04 -4.39 -10.92
CA ALA A 108 5.15 -4.82 -10.06
C ALA A 108 6.19 -5.65 -10.82
N TYR A 109 7.36 -5.84 -10.21
CA TYR A 109 8.32 -6.88 -10.55
C TYR A 109 8.49 -7.87 -9.41
N ILE A 110 8.75 -9.13 -9.76
CA ILE A 110 9.03 -10.20 -8.80
C ILE A 110 10.45 -10.70 -9.06
N LEU A 111 11.32 -10.62 -8.05
CA LEU A 111 12.58 -11.36 -8.03
C LEU A 111 12.32 -12.75 -7.45
N THR A 112 12.57 -13.79 -8.24
CA THR A 112 12.38 -15.17 -7.81
C THR A 112 13.54 -15.67 -6.93
N GLY A 113 13.37 -16.82 -6.29
CA GLY A 113 14.44 -17.49 -5.55
C GLY A 113 15.68 -17.81 -6.39
N LYS A 114 15.50 -18.00 -7.71
CA LYS A 114 16.56 -18.34 -8.67
C LYS A 114 17.24 -17.13 -9.31
N GLY A 115 16.86 -15.91 -8.95
CA GLY A 115 17.40 -14.68 -9.53
C GLY A 115 16.73 -14.21 -10.83
N GLU A 116 15.70 -14.91 -11.31
CA GLU A 116 14.90 -14.44 -12.45
C GLU A 116 14.02 -13.25 -12.03
N LEU A 117 13.93 -12.24 -12.90
CA LEU A 117 13.00 -11.12 -12.76
C LEU A 117 11.74 -11.37 -13.61
N ARG A 118 10.57 -11.38 -12.97
CA ARG A 118 9.27 -11.51 -13.64
C ARG A 118 8.49 -10.21 -13.54
N THR A 119 7.71 -9.91 -14.57
CA THR A 119 6.86 -8.71 -14.60
C THR A 119 5.43 -9.09 -14.25
N VAL A 120 4.81 -8.34 -13.34
CA VAL A 120 3.39 -8.41 -13.02
C VAL A 120 2.68 -7.29 -13.75
N ARG A 121 1.58 -7.62 -14.43
CA ARG A 121 0.76 -6.68 -15.18
C ARG A 121 -0.67 -6.71 -14.68
N SER A 122 -1.36 -5.57 -14.74
CA SER A 122 -2.78 -5.48 -14.43
C SER A 122 -3.59 -6.36 -15.40
N PRO A 123 -4.48 -7.23 -14.91
CA PRO A 123 -5.37 -8.01 -15.77
C PRO A 123 -6.53 -7.18 -16.34
N VAL A 124 -6.81 -6.00 -15.77
CA VAL A 124 -8.00 -5.18 -16.04
C VAL A 124 -7.67 -3.69 -16.18
N ASN A 125 -8.61 -2.92 -16.75
CA ASN A 125 -8.63 -1.46 -16.64
C ASN A 125 -9.30 -1.08 -15.32
N GLY A 126 -8.71 -0.14 -14.59
CA GLY A 126 -9.26 0.23 -13.29
C GLY A 126 -8.34 1.08 -12.43
N TYR A 127 -8.55 1.00 -11.12
CA TYR A 127 -7.73 1.68 -10.12
C TYR A 127 -7.18 0.67 -9.13
N ILE A 128 -5.91 0.79 -8.78
CA ILE A 128 -5.34 0.01 -7.68
C ILE A 128 -5.97 0.53 -6.39
N LEU A 129 -6.75 -0.31 -5.73
CA LEU A 129 -7.40 0.02 -4.48
C LEU A 129 -6.41 -0.10 -3.32
N LEU A 130 -5.70 -1.23 -3.24
CA LEU A 130 -4.85 -1.55 -2.10
C LEU A 130 -3.78 -2.59 -2.46
N TYR A 131 -2.56 -2.42 -1.95
CA TYR A 131 -1.60 -3.49 -1.77
C TYR A 131 -1.66 -4.01 -0.33
N ASN A 132 -2.14 -5.23 -0.16
CA ASN A 132 -2.21 -5.87 1.16
C ASN A 132 -1.05 -6.87 1.30
N GLU A 133 -0.09 -6.56 2.15
CA GLU A 133 1.02 -7.47 2.46
C GLU A 133 0.54 -8.61 3.37
N ILE A 134 0.84 -9.85 2.98
CA ILE A 134 0.59 -11.03 3.80
C ILE A 134 1.84 -11.33 4.62
N LEU A 135 1.78 -11.02 5.92
CA LEU A 135 2.87 -11.22 6.86
C LEU A 135 2.97 -12.69 7.32
N GLY A 136 4.17 -13.08 7.77
CA GLY A 136 4.43 -14.41 8.37
C GLY A 136 4.91 -15.48 7.37
N GLU A 137 5.03 -15.14 6.10
CA GLU A 137 5.55 -16.03 5.05
C GLU A 137 7.06 -15.89 4.88
N LYS A 138 7.75 -16.96 4.46
CA LYS A 138 9.20 -16.92 4.16
C LYS A 138 9.55 -16.08 2.94
N VAL A 139 8.57 -15.87 2.07
CA VAL A 139 8.66 -15.09 0.83
C VAL A 139 7.70 -13.93 0.93
N GLU A 140 8.05 -12.80 0.30
CA GLU A 140 7.14 -11.66 0.22
C GLU A 140 5.91 -12.06 -0.58
N ARG A 141 4.73 -11.78 -0.03
CA ARG A 141 3.45 -12.04 -0.66
C ARG A 141 2.51 -10.85 -0.48
N TYR A 142 1.87 -10.45 -1.57
CA TYR A 142 0.88 -9.37 -1.57
C TYR A 142 -0.39 -9.83 -2.27
N GLN A 143 -1.52 -9.32 -1.80
CA GLN A 143 -2.77 -9.27 -2.53
C GLN A 143 -2.94 -7.86 -3.09
N VAL A 144 -3.05 -7.75 -4.40
CA VAL A 144 -3.30 -6.48 -5.11
C VAL A 144 -4.78 -6.42 -5.45
N PHE A 145 -5.48 -5.45 -4.88
CA PHE A 145 -6.89 -5.21 -5.15
C PHE A 145 -7.03 -4.14 -6.23
N ILE A 146 -7.75 -4.43 -7.31
CA ILE A 146 -7.96 -3.53 -8.44
C ILE A 146 -9.46 -3.40 -8.69
N VAL A 147 -10.00 -2.19 -8.55
CA VAL A 147 -11.40 -1.89 -8.83
C VAL A 147 -11.54 -1.70 -10.33
N VAL A 148 -12.44 -2.47 -10.96
CA VAL A 148 -12.64 -2.41 -12.40
C VAL A 148 -13.40 -1.14 -12.76
N LYS A 149 -12.82 -0.30 -13.62
CA LYS A 149 -13.44 0.92 -14.16
C LYS A 149 -13.01 1.07 -15.61
N GLU A 150 -13.96 1.13 -16.54
CA GLU A 150 -13.71 1.30 -17.98
C GLU A 150 -13.12 2.69 -18.30
#